data_AF-A0AAU6WT63-F1
#
_entry.id   AF-A0AAU6WT63-F1
#
_cell.length_a   1.000
_cell.length_b   1.000
_cell.length_c   1.000
_cell.angle_alpha   90.00
_cell.angle_beta   90.00
_cell.angle_gamma   90.00
#
_symmetry.space_group_name_H-M   'P 1'
#
loop_
_entity.id
_entity.type
_entity.pdbx_description
1 polymer ?
#
loop_
_entity_poly.entity_id
_entity_poly.type
_entity_poly.pdbx_seq_one_letter_code
_entity_poly.pdbx_strand_id
1 'polypeptide(L)'
;MMGDPYQSTEIEKGILMITQAGGSSWKWGYTDKYRFQNGRFELIGYSSSSGKPEEYSTDVDFNLSTGQLTFEKEVENTKEYGPSKKETVIKKGLKINLQNRNQEKRREILLPKTKEKVYL
;
A
#
# COMPACT_ATOMS: atom_id res chain seq x y z
N MET A 1 -0.18 15.07 -12.17
CA MET A 1 -1.48 15.32 -11.55
C MET A 1 -1.28 16.17 -10.31
N MET A 2 -1.36 17.50 -10.48
CA MET A 2 -2.07 18.30 -9.47
C MET A 2 -3.56 18.10 -9.80
N GLY A 3 -4.34 17.58 -8.86
CA GLY A 3 -5.74 17.18 -9.07
C GLY A 3 -6.26 16.29 -7.95
N ASP A 4 -7.55 15.95 -8.02
CA ASP A 4 -8.21 15.00 -7.13
C ASP A 4 -7.52 13.63 -7.21
N PRO A 5 -6.99 13.08 -6.09
CA PRO A 5 -6.33 11.78 -6.09
C PRO A 5 -7.29 10.61 -6.32
N TYR A 6 -8.60 10.80 -6.23
CA TYR A 6 -9.57 9.76 -6.47
C TYR A 6 -9.50 9.23 -7.91
N GLN A 7 -9.37 7.90 -8.07
CA GLN A 7 -9.37 7.24 -9.38
C GLN A 7 -10.65 6.45 -9.60
N SER A 8 -10.97 5.52 -8.70
CA SER A 8 -12.16 4.68 -8.84
C SER A 8 -12.67 4.12 -7.50
N THR A 9 -13.94 3.73 -7.52
CA THR A 9 -14.61 2.91 -6.51
C THR A 9 -15.35 1.82 -7.24
N GLU A 10 -15.00 0.57 -6.96
CA GLU A 10 -15.53 -0.59 -7.67
C GLU A 10 -15.95 -1.66 -6.67
N ILE A 11 -17.00 -2.41 -7.01
CA ILE A 11 -17.40 -3.60 -6.26
C ILE A 11 -17.31 -4.79 -7.19
N GLU A 12 -16.37 -5.70 -6.93
CA GLU A 12 -16.23 -6.94 -7.69
C GLU A 12 -16.24 -8.12 -6.72
N LYS A 13 -17.07 -9.15 -6.99
CA LYS A 13 -17.14 -10.39 -6.20
C LYS A 13 -17.28 -10.13 -4.68
N GLY A 14 -18.07 -9.11 -4.32
CA GLY A 14 -18.33 -8.72 -2.92
C GLY A 14 -17.18 -7.98 -2.22
N ILE A 15 -16.16 -7.53 -2.96
CA ILE A 15 -15.06 -6.72 -2.46
C ILE A 15 -15.22 -5.29 -2.96
N LEU A 16 -15.28 -4.34 -2.03
CA LEU A 16 -15.22 -2.91 -2.32
C LEU A 16 -13.75 -2.51 -2.47
N MET A 17 -13.39 -1.98 -3.63
CA MET A 17 -12.06 -1.50 -3.96
C MET A 17 -12.10 0.02 -4.13
N ILE A 18 -11.23 0.73 -3.43
CA ILE A 18 -11.10 2.19 -3.55
C ILE A 18 -9.67 2.47 -3.97
N THR A 19 -9.49 3.09 -5.13
CA THR A 19 -8.19 3.38 -5.71
C THR A 19 -7.95 4.89 -5.74
N GLN A 20 -6.76 5.28 -5.29
CA GLN A 20 -6.27 6.65 -5.38
C GLN A 20 -4.90 6.66 -6.02
N ALA A 21 -4.62 7.67 -6.83
CA ALA A 21 -3.32 7.86 -7.44
C ALA A 21 -3.08 9.32 -7.77
N GLY A 22 -1.81 9.70 -7.86
CA GLY A 22 -1.42 11.05 -8.18
C GLY A 22 0.06 11.19 -8.45
N GLY A 23 0.52 12.43 -8.37
CA GLY A 23 1.93 12.78 -8.56
C GLY A 23 2.26 13.30 -9.96
N SER A 24 3.46 13.81 -10.12
CA SER A 24 3.97 14.48 -11.32
C SER A 24 5.16 13.71 -11.90
N SER A 25 6.38 14.16 -11.64
CA SER A 25 7.61 13.42 -11.92
C SER A 25 7.73 12.20 -11.00
N TRP A 26 7.37 12.36 -9.73
CA TRP A 26 7.18 11.26 -8.80
C TRP A 26 5.72 10.82 -8.80
N LYS A 27 5.48 9.52 -8.98
CA LYS A 27 4.17 8.89 -9.06
C LYS A 27 3.86 8.14 -7.78
N TRP A 28 2.58 8.08 -7.44
CA TRP A 28 2.09 7.22 -6.36
C TRP A 28 0.67 6.77 -6.63
N GLY A 29 0.31 5.63 -6.05
CA GLY A 29 -1.06 5.15 -6.01
C GLY A 29 -1.23 4.02 -5.02
N TYR A 30 -2.47 3.81 -4.58
CA TYR A 30 -2.83 2.70 -3.72
C TYR A 30 -4.28 2.28 -3.94
N THR A 31 -4.57 1.03 -3.61
CA THR A 31 -5.90 0.44 -3.61
C THR A 31 -6.16 -0.22 -2.27
N ASP A 32 -7.20 0.25 -1.59
CA ASP A 32 -7.76 -0.43 -0.42
C ASP A 32 -8.81 -1.43 -0.87
N LYS A 33 -8.79 -2.65 -0.32
CA LYS A 33 -9.75 -3.72 -0.59
C LYS A 33 -10.51 -4.06 0.69
N TYR A 34 -11.81 -3.82 0.68
CA TYR A 34 -12.70 -4.05 1.82
C TYR A 34 -13.68 -5.18 1.57
N ARG A 35 -13.99 -5.93 2.63
CA ARG A 35 -15.10 -6.87 2.67
C ARG A 35 -16.11 -6.42 3.72
N PHE A 36 -17.39 -6.44 3.38
CA PHE A 36 -18.43 -6.24 4.38
C PHE A 36 -18.61 -7.51 5.20
N GLN A 37 -18.23 -7.47 6.47
CA GLN A 37 -18.33 -8.58 7.43
C GLN A 37 -18.41 -8.02 8.85
N ASN A 38 -18.98 -8.78 9.79
CA ASN A 38 -19.16 -8.33 11.18
C ASN A 38 -19.89 -6.97 11.28
N GLY A 39 -20.81 -6.69 10.35
CA GLY A 39 -21.59 -5.45 10.29
C GLY A 39 -20.82 -4.21 9.82
N ARG A 40 -19.62 -4.34 9.23
CA ARG A 40 -18.80 -3.21 8.75
C ARG A 40 -17.90 -3.59 7.59
N PHE A 41 -17.34 -2.59 6.91
CA PHE A 41 -16.31 -2.80 5.88
C PHE A 41 -14.93 -2.96 6.53
N GLU A 42 -14.44 -4.19 6.60
CA GLU A 42 -13.10 -4.52 7.12
C GLU A 42 -12.09 -4.55 5.97
N LEU A 43 -10.92 -3.95 6.17
CA LEU A 43 -9.84 -3.96 5.18
C LEU A 43 -9.23 -5.35 5.15
N ILE A 44 -9.30 -6.01 3.99
CA ILE A 44 -8.78 -7.36 3.77
C ILE A 44 -7.51 -7.38 2.94
N GLY A 45 -7.25 -6.29 2.20
CA GLY A 45 -6.07 -6.14 1.36
C GLY A 45 -5.72 -4.68 1.12
N TYR A 46 -4.44 -4.41 0.92
CA TYR A 46 -3.89 -3.11 0.56
C TYR A 46 -2.77 -3.32 -0.45
N SER A 47 -2.76 -2.55 -1.53
CA SER A 47 -1.65 -2.51 -2.46
C SER A 47 -1.27 -1.07 -2.76
N SER A 48 0.02 -0.75 -2.83
CA SER A 48 0.48 0.58 -3.22
C SER A 48 1.75 0.52 -4.05
N SER A 49 1.87 1.44 -4.99
CA SER A 49 3.07 1.67 -5.78
C SER A 49 3.46 3.13 -5.71
N SER A 50 4.75 3.41 -5.61
CA SER A 50 5.26 4.78 -5.63
C SER A 50 6.70 4.83 -6.12
N GLY A 51 7.10 5.91 -6.76
CA GLY A 51 8.44 6.00 -7.31
C GLY A 51 8.60 7.08 -8.36
N LYS A 52 9.80 7.14 -8.93
CA LYS A 52 10.11 8.00 -10.05
C LYS A 52 10.38 7.11 -11.26
N PRO A 53 9.56 7.22 -12.34
CA PRO A 53 9.73 6.38 -13.52
C PRO A 53 11.17 6.39 -14.03
N GLU A 54 11.65 5.23 -14.49
CA GLU A 54 13.04 5.02 -14.99
C GLU A 54 14.14 5.23 -13.93
N GLU A 55 13.78 5.39 -12.66
CA GLU A 55 14.75 5.59 -11.57
C GLU A 55 14.57 4.56 -10.47
N TYR A 56 13.36 4.47 -9.90
CA TYR A 56 13.01 3.45 -8.92
C TYR A 56 11.48 3.32 -8.75
N SER A 57 11.04 2.14 -8.32
CA SER A 57 9.69 1.90 -7.81
C SER A 57 9.75 1.32 -6.40
N THR A 58 8.66 1.46 -5.67
CA THR A 58 8.43 0.84 -4.38
C THR A 58 6.99 0.36 -4.34
N ASP A 59 6.85 -0.95 -4.25
CA ASP A 59 5.62 -1.69 -4.31
C ASP A 59 5.38 -2.40 -2.98
N VAL A 60 4.15 -2.30 -2.49
CA VAL A 60 3.68 -2.96 -1.27
C VAL A 60 2.41 -3.72 -1.63
N ASP A 61 2.36 -4.99 -1.28
CA ASP A 61 1.14 -5.80 -1.27
C ASP A 61 0.95 -6.38 0.12
N PHE A 62 -0.18 -6.09 0.73
CA PHE A 62 -0.51 -6.57 2.06
C PHE A 62 -1.85 -7.27 2.06
N ASN A 63 -1.82 -8.59 2.24
CA ASN A 63 -2.99 -9.40 2.51
C ASN A 63 -3.25 -9.40 4.02
N LEU A 64 -4.20 -8.58 4.49
CA LEU A 64 -4.54 -8.47 5.91
C LEU A 64 -5.25 -9.74 6.44
N SER A 65 -5.84 -10.55 5.55
CA SER A 65 -6.51 -11.79 5.94
C SER A 65 -5.51 -12.87 6.36
N THR A 66 -4.37 -12.97 5.66
CA THR A 66 -3.28 -13.90 6.02
C THR A 66 -2.21 -13.26 6.90
N GLY A 67 -2.14 -11.93 6.89
CA GLY A 67 -1.07 -11.13 7.48
C GLY A 67 0.18 -11.04 6.60
N GLN A 68 0.17 -11.58 5.38
CA GLN A 68 1.35 -11.55 4.51
C GLN A 68 1.53 -10.16 3.89
N LEU A 69 2.64 -9.51 4.21
CA LEU A 69 3.08 -8.23 3.65
C LEU A 69 4.31 -8.48 2.80
N THR A 70 4.24 -8.13 1.52
CA THR A 70 5.37 -8.13 0.58
C THR A 70 5.74 -6.68 0.27
N PHE A 71 7.02 -6.38 0.39
CA PHE A 71 7.63 -5.12 0.03
C PHE A 71 8.70 -5.36 -1.03
N GLU A 72 8.70 -4.54 -2.06
CA GLU A 72 9.67 -4.56 -3.15
C GLU A 72 10.05 -3.14 -3.51
N LYS A 73 11.34 -2.85 -3.56
CA LYS A 73 11.90 -1.61 -4.07
C LYS A 73 12.85 -1.98 -5.18
N GLU A 74 12.48 -1.66 -6.41
CA GLU A 74 13.31 -1.83 -7.58
C GLU A 74 14.02 -0.51 -7.89
N VAL A 75 15.32 -0.56 -8.15
CA VAL A 75 16.14 0.63 -8.42
C VAL A 75 16.93 0.42 -9.70
N GLU A 76 16.75 1.32 -10.66
CA GLU A 76 17.55 1.37 -11.89
C GLU A 76 18.83 2.18 -11.63
N ASN A 77 18.71 3.39 -11.07
CA ASN A 77 19.86 4.24 -10.72
C ASN A 77 20.39 3.89 -9.31
N THR A 78 21.11 2.78 -9.21
CA THR A 78 21.68 2.29 -7.95
C THR A 78 22.73 3.20 -7.32
N LYS A 79 23.37 4.08 -8.12
CA LYS A 79 24.35 5.06 -7.62
C LYS A 79 23.71 6.11 -6.73
N GLU A 80 22.48 6.52 -7.05
CA GLU A 80 21.75 7.57 -6.34
C GLU A 80 20.82 6.99 -5.26
N TYR A 81 20.14 5.88 -5.56
CA TYR A 81 19.05 5.37 -4.71
C TYR A 81 19.38 4.08 -3.94
N GLY A 82 20.61 3.59 -4.08
CA GLY A 82 21.09 2.36 -3.45
C GLY A 82 20.59 1.09 -4.15
N PRO A 83 20.86 -0.10 -3.56
CA PRO A 83 20.44 -1.36 -4.16
C PRO A 83 18.92 -1.59 -4.02
N SER A 84 18.37 -2.37 -4.94
CA SER A 84 17.02 -2.93 -4.82
C SER A 84 16.86 -3.72 -3.52
N LYS A 85 15.65 -3.71 -2.94
CA LYS A 85 15.33 -4.38 -1.68
C LYS A 85 14.03 -5.15 -1.81
N LYS A 86 13.95 -6.33 -1.22
CA LYS A 86 12.74 -7.13 -1.18
C LYS A 86 12.60 -7.83 0.16
N GLU A 87 11.40 -7.84 0.70
CA GLU A 87 11.10 -8.47 1.97
C GLU A 87 9.64 -8.91 2.05
N THR A 88 9.42 -10.13 2.51
CA THR A 88 8.08 -10.64 2.85
C THR A 88 8.05 -10.96 4.33
N VAL A 89 7.03 -10.46 5.03
CA VAL A 89 6.82 -10.70 6.46
C VAL A 89 5.39 -11.06 6.77
N ILE A 90 5.19 -11.72 7.90
CA ILE A 90 3.87 -12.01 8.44
C ILE A 90 3.55 -11.02 9.55
N LYS A 91 2.67 -10.05 9.28
CA LYS A 91 2.11 -9.08 10.22
C LYS A 91 0.62 -9.34 10.44
N LYS A 92 0.31 -10.09 11.49
CA LYS A 92 -1.07 -10.42 11.88
C LYS A 92 -1.64 -9.45 12.94
N GLY A 93 -2.96 -9.47 13.10
CA GLY A 93 -3.66 -8.78 14.19
C GLY A 93 -4.02 -7.32 13.93
N LEU A 94 -3.67 -6.78 12.76
CA LEU A 94 -4.11 -5.44 12.36
C LEU A 94 -5.59 -5.46 12.01
N LYS A 95 -6.40 -4.73 12.77
CA LYS A 95 -7.85 -4.57 12.56
C LYS A 95 -8.14 -3.18 12.03
N ILE A 96 -8.26 -3.06 10.70
CA ILE A 96 -8.55 -1.81 10.00
C ILE A 96 -9.93 -1.94 9.34
N ASN A 97 -10.74 -0.91 9.43
CA ASN A 97 -12.03 -0.79 8.77
C ASN A 97 -12.13 0.57 8.06
N LEU A 98 -13.18 0.77 7.28
CA LEU A 98 -13.35 2.01 6.52
C LEU A 98 -13.37 3.27 7.42
N GLN A 99 -13.97 3.18 8.61
CA GLN A 99 -14.08 4.31 9.55
C GLN A 99 -12.76 4.69 10.21
N ASN A 100 -11.89 3.71 10.48
CA ASN A 100 -10.58 3.95 11.10
C ASN A 100 -9.45 3.97 10.08
N ARG A 101 -9.73 3.87 8.77
CA ARG A 101 -8.71 3.82 7.71
C ARG A 101 -7.79 5.04 7.76
N ASN A 102 -8.39 6.22 7.81
CA ASN A 102 -7.71 7.50 7.87
C ASN A 102 -7.62 7.94 9.34
N GLN A 103 -6.40 8.04 9.85
CA GLN A 103 -6.10 8.53 11.19
C GLN A 103 -5.16 9.72 11.09
N GLU A 104 -5.15 10.60 12.09
CA GLU A 104 -4.22 11.74 12.15
C GLU A 104 -2.76 11.29 12.06
N LYS A 105 -2.43 10.16 12.70
CA LYS A 105 -1.13 9.50 12.58
C LYS A 105 -1.27 8.29 11.67
N ARG A 106 -0.54 8.27 10.55
CA ARG A 106 -0.49 7.12 9.64
C ARG A 106 0.09 5.91 10.36
N ARG A 107 -0.41 4.72 10.02
CA ARG A 107 0.13 3.48 10.57
C ARG A 107 1.41 3.16 9.83
N GLU A 108 2.48 2.92 10.58
CA GLU A 108 3.76 2.50 10.01
C GLU A 108 4.11 1.08 10.47
N ILE A 109 4.72 0.33 9.57
CA ILE A 109 5.30 -0.98 9.83
C ILE A 109 6.78 -0.89 9.46
N LEU A 110 7.65 -1.05 10.45
CA LEU A 110 9.09 -1.16 10.21
C LEU A 110 9.43 -2.59 9.83
N LEU A 111 10.03 -2.76 8.65
CA LEU A 111 10.42 -4.07 8.15
C LEU A 111 11.70 -4.56 8.87
N PRO A 112 11.71 -5.80 9.40
CA PRO A 112 12.81 -6.28 10.25
C PRO A 112 14.14 -6.46 9.51
N LYS A 113 14.16 -6.86 8.23
CA LYS A 113 15.40 -7.11 7.47
C LYS A 113 15.90 -5.86 6.76
N THR A 114 15.06 -5.24 5.95
CA THR A 114 15.41 -4.08 5.10
C THR A 114 15.45 -2.76 5.86
N LYS A 115 14.80 -2.71 7.04
CA LYS A 115 14.59 -1.50 7.86
C LYS A 115 13.77 -0.42 7.18
N GLU A 116 13.10 -0.74 6.08
CA GLU A 116 12.21 0.19 5.39
C GLU A 116 10.90 0.38 6.16
N LYS A 117 10.28 1.54 6.00
CA LYS A 117 8.98 1.86 6.58
C LYS A 117 7.88 1.68 5.55
N VAL A 118 6.91 0.83 5.85
CA VAL A 118 5.68 0.68 5.08
C VAL A 118 4.56 1.44 5.76
N TYR A 119 3.90 2.33 5.03
CA TYR A 119 2.79 3.13 5.53
C TYR A 119 1.47 2.56 5.03
N LEU A 120 0.52 2.37 5.96
CA LEU A 120 -0.87 2.03 5.71
C LEU A 120 -1.73 3.25 5.98
#